data_AF-A0A5J9WK67-F1
#
_entry.id   AF-A0A5J9WK67-F1
#
_cell.length_a   1.000
_cell.length_b   1.000
_cell.length_c   1.000
_cell.angle_alpha   90.00
_cell.angle_beta   90.00
_cell.angle_gamma   90.00
#
_symmetry.space_group_name_H-M   'P 1'
#
loop_
_entity.id
_entity.type
_entity.pdbx_description
1 polymer ?
#
loop_
_entity_poly.entity_id
_entity_poly.type
_entity_poly.pdbx_seq_one_letter_code
_entity_poly.pdbx_strand_id
1 'polypeptide(L)'
;MMDVLPDDMVANILNRLPPCSLAVSRCVCNKWCAVVDTRRLLRADLLPLRLDGFFFRAEIERVDTYFFASPSTGRRIGGCLTDFLDRPVYDTIMDHCNGLLLLWERVANPATRQSAHLPPFPEPCVEGFHRKFFLAYDPIISPQHYEVILIPIVPQGEINDIKFKEESEWPPSTFTTHVFSSTKWRWEERSFVREGEAAGTIADMHYDWETRHHHAIYLRGALYVHCHNGSVMRITLSRDKYRMIKSPAENKEPDTYLGKSEKGVYYAALSQGCTWPRFRVWLLNESCDQIVWVLKIDTNLQAMVDNFHIDYNARHGTPWIVNYIHEDVSEACAEDESERDFDGGIVLREPEDKVATYYSDMIFLGFHPYKEIAFFVVSSTKVVSYHLNSSKVQELGSLRQPVDRSFPYTACWMRDLLSEKK
;
A
#
# COMPACT_ATOMS: atom_id res chain seq x y z
N MET A 1 42.59 3.84 0.24
CA MET A 1 43.01 2.83 1.24
C MET A 1 42.36 1.45 1.03
N MET A 2 41.31 1.30 0.20
CA MET A 2 40.66 0.00 -0.05
C MET A 2 41.06 -0.71 -1.36
N ASP A 3 41.95 -0.14 -2.18
CA ASP A 3 42.36 -0.75 -3.46
C ASP A 3 43.22 -2.02 -3.33
N VAL A 4 43.62 -2.38 -2.11
CA VAL A 4 44.52 -3.52 -1.82
C VAL A 4 43.78 -4.74 -1.25
N LEU A 5 42.47 -4.65 -0.97
CA LEU A 5 41.73 -5.78 -0.41
C LEU A 5 41.34 -6.82 -1.48
N PRO A 6 41.47 -8.13 -1.19
CA PRO A 6 40.94 -9.20 -2.03
C PRO A 6 39.42 -9.12 -2.19
N ASP A 7 38.91 -9.58 -3.34
CA ASP A 7 37.48 -9.51 -3.67
C ASP A 7 36.59 -10.24 -2.67
N ASP A 8 37.07 -11.31 -2.02
CA ASP A 8 36.35 -12.01 -0.94
C ASP A 8 36.16 -11.14 0.31
N MET A 9 37.18 -10.35 0.68
CA MET A 9 37.09 -9.46 1.82
C MET A 9 36.19 -8.28 1.52
N VAL A 10 36.29 -7.73 0.30
CA VAL A 10 35.40 -6.67 -0.18
C VAL A 10 33.96 -7.17 -0.21
N ALA A 11 33.71 -8.36 -0.73
CA ALA A 11 32.39 -8.98 -0.73
C ALA A 11 31.83 -9.16 0.68
N ASN A 12 32.63 -9.63 1.64
CA ASN A 12 32.19 -9.79 3.03
C ASN A 12 31.87 -8.47 3.72
N ILE A 13 32.56 -7.38 3.38
CA ILE A 13 32.26 -6.04 3.88
C ILE A 13 30.96 -5.53 3.25
N LEU A 14 30.87 -5.61 1.92
CA LEU A 14 29.71 -5.15 1.15
C LEU A 14 28.44 -5.93 1.50
N ASN A 15 28.53 -7.24 1.74
CA ASN A 15 27.39 -8.08 2.11
C ASN A 15 26.84 -7.80 3.51
N ARG A 16 27.54 -6.99 4.32
CA ARG A 16 27.03 -6.51 5.62
C ARG A 16 26.31 -5.16 5.50
N LEU A 17 26.38 -4.53 4.33
CA LEU A 17 25.68 -3.29 4.07
C LEU A 17 24.19 -3.56 3.80
N PRO A 18 23.29 -2.69 4.26
CA PRO A 18 21.91 -2.70 3.80
C PRO A 18 21.84 -2.58 2.27
N PRO A 19 20.93 -3.28 1.58
CA PRO A 19 20.73 -3.19 0.13
C PRO A 19 20.79 -1.79 -0.49
N CYS A 20 20.24 -0.74 0.14
CA CYS A 20 20.40 0.65 -0.33
C CYS A 20 21.86 1.12 -0.33
N SER A 21 22.59 0.92 0.77
CA SER A 21 24.00 1.27 0.89
C SER A 21 24.88 0.40 -0.01
N LEU A 22 24.47 -0.85 -0.25
CA LEU A 22 25.10 -1.75 -1.20
C LEU A 22 24.89 -1.27 -2.65
N ALA A 23 23.70 -0.77 -2.99
CA ALA A 23 23.40 -0.19 -4.30
C ALA A 23 24.21 1.10 -4.54
N VAL A 24 24.36 1.94 -3.52
CA VAL A 24 25.26 3.11 -3.59
C VAL A 24 26.72 2.66 -3.74
N SER A 25 27.14 1.65 -2.99
CA SER A 25 28.50 1.08 -3.05
C SER A 25 28.82 0.51 -4.43
N ARG A 26 27.84 -0.11 -5.10
CA ARG A 26 27.94 -0.56 -6.49
C ARG A 26 28.33 0.57 -7.45
N CYS A 27 27.87 1.79 -7.19
CA CYS A 27 28.15 2.97 -8.02
C CYS A 27 29.48 3.67 -7.69
N VAL A 28 30.23 3.23 -6.66
CA VAL A 28 31.46 3.91 -6.21
C VAL A 28 32.64 3.66 -7.16
N CYS A 29 32.86 2.42 -7.60
CA CYS A 29 33.91 2.08 -8.54
C CYS A 29 33.64 0.77 -9.28
N ASN A 30 34.32 0.56 -10.42
CA ASN A 30 34.16 -0.63 -11.25
C ASN A 30 34.47 -1.93 -10.50
N LYS A 31 35.45 -1.93 -9.59
CA LYS A 31 35.81 -3.12 -8.79
C LYS A 31 34.66 -3.53 -7.87
N TRP A 32 34.05 -2.58 -7.18
CA TRP A 32 32.92 -2.85 -6.28
C TRP A 32 31.66 -3.24 -7.08
N CYS A 33 31.42 -2.57 -8.21
CA CYS A 33 30.36 -2.95 -9.14
C CYS A 33 30.50 -4.42 -9.57
N ALA A 34 31.70 -4.81 -10.02
CA ALA A 34 31.99 -6.19 -10.43
C ALA A 34 31.80 -7.20 -9.29
N VAL A 35 32.26 -6.90 -8.07
CA VAL A 35 32.08 -7.79 -6.90
C VAL A 35 30.59 -7.95 -6.56
N VAL A 36 29.83 -6.86 -6.55
CA VAL A 36 28.39 -6.86 -6.27
C VAL A 36 27.62 -7.67 -7.33
N ASP A 37 27.93 -7.46 -8.60
CA ASP A 37 27.23 -8.09 -9.72
C ASP A 37 27.60 -9.58 -9.86
N THR A 38 28.90 -9.91 -9.81
CA THR A 38 29.40 -11.29 -9.96
C THR A 38 28.89 -12.19 -8.83
N ARG A 39 28.81 -11.66 -7.60
CA ARG A 39 28.35 -12.42 -6.43
C ARG A 39 26.86 -12.24 -6.14
N ARG A 40 26.14 -11.48 -6.99
CA ARG A 40 24.71 -11.17 -6.83
C ARG A 40 24.37 -10.68 -5.42
N LEU A 41 25.23 -9.82 -4.87
CA LEU A 41 25.07 -9.29 -3.51
C LEU A 41 23.81 -8.41 -3.42
N LEU A 42 23.50 -7.67 -4.49
CA LEU A 42 22.19 -7.05 -4.67
C LEU A 42 21.22 -8.12 -5.15
N ARG A 43 20.39 -8.58 -4.22
CA ARG A 43 19.27 -9.46 -4.51
C ARG A 43 18.16 -8.67 -5.20
N ALA A 44 18.36 -8.37 -6.48
CA ALA A 44 17.34 -7.71 -7.32
C ALA A 44 16.04 -8.54 -7.39
N ASP A 45 16.14 -9.85 -7.19
CA ASP A 45 14.99 -10.74 -6.99
C ASP A 45 14.18 -10.38 -5.72
N LEU A 46 14.78 -9.82 -4.69
CA LEU A 46 14.07 -9.43 -3.46
C LEU A 46 13.51 -8.00 -3.51
N LEU A 47 13.88 -7.21 -4.52
CA LEU A 47 13.44 -5.83 -4.62
C LEU A 47 12.08 -5.78 -5.35
N PRO A 48 11.01 -5.31 -4.69
CA PRO A 48 9.82 -4.92 -5.41
C PRO A 48 10.19 -3.67 -6.21
N LEU A 49 10.43 -3.84 -7.51
CA LEU A 49 10.84 -2.75 -8.41
C LEU A 49 9.71 -2.35 -9.37
N ARG A 50 8.61 -3.10 -9.38
CA ARG A 50 7.55 -3.00 -10.38
C ARG A 50 6.20 -3.23 -9.71
N LEU A 51 5.17 -2.57 -10.21
CA LEU A 51 3.78 -2.88 -9.88
C LEU A 51 3.33 -4.06 -10.72
N ASP A 52 2.99 -5.16 -10.06
CA ASP A 52 2.58 -6.41 -10.69
C ASP A 52 1.07 -6.45 -10.92
N GLY A 53 0.30 -5.84 -10.03
CA GLY A 53 -1.15 -5.78 -10.16
C GLY A 53 -1.82 -5.16 -8.94
N PHE A 54 -3.13 -5.36 -8.85
CA PHE A 54 -3.94 -4.97 -7.70
C PHE A 54 -4.69 -6.20 -7.20
N PHE A 55 -4.47 -6.56 -5.94
CA PHE A 55 -5.44 -7.40 -5.25
C PHE A 55 -6.63 -6.53 -4.88
N PHE A 56 -7.85 -7.03 -5.08
CA PHE A 56 -9.04 -6.29 -4.70
C PHE A 56 -10.15 -7.21 -4.20
N ARG A 57 -10.98 -6.66 -3.32
CA ARG A 57 -12.19 -7.30 -2.78
C ARG A 57 -13.40 -6.80 -3.53
N ALA A 58 -14.26 -7.73 -3.95
CA ALA A 58 -15.55 -7.40 -4.54
C ALA A 58 -16.63 -7.16 -3.49
N GLU A 59 -17.54 -6.20 -3.74
CA GLU A 59 -18.70 -5.89 -2.88
C GLU A 59 -19.87 -6.88 -3.07
N ILE A 60 -19.60 -8.19 -3.18
CA ILE A 60 -20.62 -9.24 -3.41
C ILE A 60 -20.64 -10.20 -2.20
N GLU A 61 -21.76 -10.91 -2.00
CA GLU A 61 -22.00 -11.90 -0.92
C GLU A 61 -20.90 -12.96 -0.72
N ARG A 62 -20.01 -13.16 -1.70
CA ARG A 62 -18.83 -14.02 -1.58
C ARG A 62 -17.58 -13.19 -1.31
N VAL A 63 -16.87 -13.52 -0.24
CA VAL A 63 -15.60 -12.92 0.20
C VAL A 63 -14.45 -13.36 -0.73
N ASP A 64 -14.58 -13.01 -2.00
CA ASP A 64 -13.65 -13.39 -3.04
C ASP A 64 -12.60 -12.29 -3.23
N THR A 65 -11.33 -12.70 -3.20
CA THR A 65 -10.20 -11.84 -3.57
C THR A 65 -9.90 -12.06 -5.05
N TYR A 66 -9.77 -10.96 -5.79
CA TYR A 66 -9.45 -10.94 -7.21
C TYR A 66 -8.09 -10.30 -7.42
N PHE A 67 -7.43 -10.65 -8.54
CA PHE A 67 -6.17 -10.02 -8.93
C PHE A 67 -6.29 -9.41 -10.32
N PHE A 68 -6.22 -8.09 -10.40
CA PHE A 68 -6.19 -7.33 -11.64
C PHE A 68 -4.73 -7.05 -12.03
N ALA A 69 -4.27 -7.64 -13.13
CA ALA A 69 -2.87 -7.61 -13.51
C ALA A 69 -2.67 -7.71 -15.03
N SER A 70 -1.45 -7.44 -15.49
CA SER A 70 -1.07 -7.81 -16.85
C SER A 70 -1.22 -9.32 -17.08
N PRO A 71 -1.53 -9.80 -18.30
CA PRO A 71 -1.65 -11.23 -18.59
C PRO A 71 -0.45 -12.08 -18.17
N SER A 72 0.78 -11.55 -18.33
CA SER A 72 2.01 -12.24 -17.94
C SER A 72 2.10 -12.43 -16.43
N THR A 73 1.75 -11.40 -15.65
CA THR A 73 1.78 -11.47 -14.19
C THR A 73 0.63 -12.31 -13.66
N GLY A 74 -0.58 -12.12 -14.20
CA GLY A 74 -1.75 -12.90 -13.80
C GLY A 74 -1.56 -14.40 -13.97
N ARG A 75 -0.78 -14.85 -14.98
CA ARG A 75 -0.43 -16.27 -15.14
C ARG A 75 0.53 -16.80 -14.05
N ARG A 76 1.36 -15.93 -13.46
CA ARG A 76 2.35 -16.30 -12.43
C ARG A 76 1.77 -16.21 -11.01
N ILE A 77 0.87 -15.24 -10.77
CA ILE A 77 0.25 -14.95 -9.48
C ILE A 77 -1.26 -15.10 -9.62
N GLY A 78 -1.82 -16.12 -8.98
CA GLY A 78 -3.28 -16.33 -8.93
C GLY A 78 -3.96 -15.34 -7.98
N GLY A 79 -5.17 -14.89 -8.33
CA GLY A 79 -6.02 -14.08 -7.44
C GLY A 79 -6.65 -14.89 -6.30
N CYS A 80 -6.79 -16.20 -6.49
CA CYS A 80 -7.26 -17.14 -5.49
C CYS A 80 -6.16 -17.41 -4.46
N LEU A 81 -6.20 -16.71 -3.33
CA LEU A 81 -5.23 -16.94 -2.25
C LEU A 81 -5.39 -18.33 -1.60
N THR A 82 -6.57 -18.97 -1.70
CA THR A 82 -6.84 -20.26 -1.05
C THR A 82 -5.99 -21.42 -1.60
N ASP A 83 -5.43 -21.30 -2.80
CA ASP A 83 -4.62 -22.35 -3.44
C ASP A 83 -3.33 -22.73 -2.67
N PHE A 84 -2.89 -21.89 -1.74
CA PHE A 84 -1.71 -22.13 -0.89
C PHE A 84 -1.96 -21.79 0.59
N LEU A 85 -3.24 -21.66 0.96
CA LEU A 85 -3.67 -21.53 2.34
C LEU A 85 -4.27 -22.87 2.78
N ASP A 86 -3.78 -23.43 3.88
CA ASP A 86 -4.16 -24.78 4.34
C ASP A 86 -5.65 -24.94 4.73
N ARG A 87 -6.48 -23.88 4.65
CA ARG A 87 -7.93 -23.90 4.91
C ARG A 87 -8.70 -22.89 4.05
N PRO A 88 -9.96 -23.19 3.65
CA PRO A 88 -10.86 -22.20 3.08
C PRO A 88 -11.36 -21.31 4.22
N VAL A 89 -10.61 -20.27 4.55
CA VAL A 89 -11.08 -19.23 5.46
C VAL A 89 -11.55 -18.07 4.59
N TYR A 90 -12.60 -17.39 5.04
CA TYR A 90 -13.05 -16.09 4.53
C TYR A 90 -12.01 -14.99 4.84
N ASP A 91 -10.73 -15.27 4.59
CA ASP A 91 -9.59 -14.44 4.94
C ASP A 91 -9.54 -13.24 4.00
N THR A 92 -9.98 -12.11 4.51
CA THR A 92 -9.85 -10.83 3.81
C THR A 92 -8.46 -10.27 4.00
N ILE A 93 -7.89 -9.68 2.94
CA ILE A 93 -6.66 -8.89 3.05
C ILE A 93 -6.92 -7.72 3.99
N MET A 94 -6.20 -7.70 5.10
CA MET A 94 -6.27 -6.65 6.12
C MET A 94 -5.32 -5.50 5.77
N ASP A 95 -4.11 -5.83 5.32
CA ASP A 95 -3.08 -4.88 4.92
C ASP A 95 -2.10 -5.54 3.93
N HIS A 96 -1.22 -4.74 3.33
CA HIS A 96 -0.17 -5.19 2.43
C HIS A 96 1.09 -4.36 2.63
N CYS A 97 2.26 -4.97 2.43
CA CYS A 97 3.52 -4.24 2.49
C CYS A 97 4.60 -4.93 1.67
N ASN A 98 5.12 -4.24 0.65
CA ASN A 98 6.25 -4.69 -0.18
C ASN A 98 6.14 -6.15 -0.63
N GLY A 99 4.94 -6.55 -1.09
CA GLY A 99 4.65 -7.88 -1.63
C GLY A 99 4.21 -8.94 -0.64
N LEU A 100 4.20 -8.63 0.64
CA LEU A 100 3.56 -9.46 1.67
C LEU A 100 2.11 -8.98 1.88
N LEU A 101 1.21 -9.94 2.12
CA LEU A 101 -0.19 -9.69 2.45
C LEU A 101 -0.45 -10.13 3.88
N LEU A 102 -1.12 -9.27 4.66
CA LEU A 102 -1.60 -9.58 5.99
C LEU A 102 -3.06 -10.04 5.90
N LEU A 103 -3.31 -11.24 6.40
CA LEU A 103 -4.62 -11.88 6.55
C LEU A 103 -4.89 -12.08 8.04
N TRP A 104 -6.08 -12.58 8.39
CA TRP A 104 -6.40 -12.89 9.78
C TRP A 104 -5.42 -13.94 10.33
N GLU A 105 -4.64 -13.57 11.34
CA GLU A 105 -3.62 -14.42 11.99
C GLU A 105 -2.62 -15.08 11.03
N ARG A 106 -2.34 -14.44 9.89
CA ARG A 106 -1.44 -15.01 8.88
C ARG A 106 -0.79 -13.95 8.02
N VAL A 107 0.46 -14.20 7.62
CA VAL A 107 1.12 -13.47 6.53
C VAL A 107 1.30 -14.39 5.33
N ALA A 108 0.93 -13.90 4.16
CA ALA A 108 1.02 -14.62 2.90
C ALA A 108 1.99 -13.91 1.94
N ASN A 109 2.73 -14.71 1.17
CA ASN A 109 3.53 -14.24 0.05
C ASN A 109 3.03 -14.92 -1.24
N PRO A 110 2.16 -14.25 -2.02
CA PRO A 110 1.63 -14.80 -3.27
C PRO A 110 2.71 -15.17 -4.29
N ALA A 111 3.81 -14.41 -4.36
CA ALA A 111 4.88 -14.64 -5.34
C ALA A 111 5.65 -15.95 -5.09
N THR A 112 5.83 -16.34 -3.82
CA THR A 112 6.47 -17.62 -3.46
C THR A 112 5.47 -18.72 -3.11
N ARG A 113 4.16 -18.43 -3.13
CA ARG A 113 3.08 -19.33 -2.70
C ARG A 113 3.30 -19.90 -1.30
N GLN A 114 3.80 -19.06 -0.40
CA GLN A 114 4.04 -19.42 1.00
C GLN A 114 3.11 -18.65 1.91
N SER A 115 2.80 -19.24 3.06
CA SER A 115 2.13 -18.53 4.14
C SER A 115 2.64 -18.97 5.50
N ALA A 116 2.49 -18.10 6.49
CA ALA A 116 2.89 -18.39 7.85
C ALA A 116 1.84 -17.93 8.86
N HIS A 117 1.49 -18.82 9.78
CA HIS A 117 0.55 -18.57 10.86
C HIS A 117 1.19 -17.70 11.94
N LEU A 118 0.55 -16.57 12.22
CA LEU A 118 0.93 -15.73 13.35
C LEU A 118 0.40 -16.35 14.64
N PRO A 119 1.07 -16.14 15.79
CA PRO A 119 0.47 -16.40 17.09
C PRO A 119 -0.85 -15.63 17.24
N PRO A 120 -1.79 -16.12 18.06
CA PRO A 120 -3.10 -15.51 18.21
C PRO A 120 -3.03 -14.00 18.44
N PHE A 121 -3.92 -13.28 17.79
CA PHE A 121 -3.92 -11.82 17.85
C PHE A 121 -4.26 -11.33 19.26
N PRO A 122 -3.41 -10.46 19.86
CA PRO A 122 -3.65 -9.95 21.20
C PRO A 122 -4.88 -9.05 21.24
N GLU A 123 -5.45 -8.91 22.44
CA GLU A 123 -6.43 -7.87 22.75
C GLU A 123 -5.76 -6.48 22.75
N PRO A 124 -6.46 -5.42 22.34
CA PRO A 124 -5.97 -4.07 22.50
C PRO A 124 -5.82 -3.76 23.99
N CYS A 125 -4.83 -2.94 24.34
CA CYS A 125 -4.59 -2.51 25.73
C CYS A 125 -5.72 -1.59 26.28
N VAL A 126 -6.72 -1.27 25.45
CA VAL A 126 -7.85 -0.38 25.75
C VAL A 126 -9.14 -1.11 25.41
N GLU A 127 -10.06 -1.17 26.37
CA GLU A 127 -11.28 -1.96 26.24
C GLU A 127 -12.28 -1.25 25.32
N GLY A 128 -13.00 -2.01 24.48
CA GLY A 128 -13.99 -1.46 23.54
C GLY A 128 -13.42 -0.87 22.23
N PHE A 129 -12.10 -0.74 22.10
CA PHE A 129 -11.48 -0.26 20.85
C PHE A 129 -11.42 -1.35 19.79
N HIS A 130 -11.64 -0.98 18.53
CA HIS A 130 -11.49 -1.91 17.40
C HIS A 130 -10.01 -2.21 17.15
N ARG A 131 -9.70 -3.45 16.73
CA ARG A 131 -8.34 -3.88 16.42
C ARG A 131 -8.06 -3.70 14.94
N LYS A 132 -6.99 -2.98 14.62
CA LYS A 132 -6.40 -3.03 13.27
C LYS A 132 -4.94 -3.38 13.31
N PHE A 133 -4.54 -4.19 12.35
CA PHE A 133 -3.19 -4.71 12.24
C PHE A 133 -2.58 -4.22 10.94
N PHE A 134 -1.32 -3.79 11.02
CA PHE A 134 -0.59 -3.25 9.89
C PHE A 134 0.77 -3.92 9.75
N LEU A 135 1.18 -4.13 8.51
CA LEU A 135 2.39 -4.84 8.15
C LEU A 135 3.54 -3.85 7.91
N ALA A 136 4.65 -4.07 8.60
CA ALA A 136 5.88 -3.31 8.42
C ALA A 136 6.96 -4.26 7.87
N TYR A 137 7.26 -4.13 6.59
CA TYR A 137 8.27 -4.93 5.92
C TYR A 137 9.05 -4.08 4.92
N ASP A 138 10.37 -4.10 4.98
CA ASP A 138 11.22 -3.49 3.96
C ASP A 138 12.31 -4.49 3.53
N PRO A 139 12.19 -5.11 2.34
CA PRO A 139 13.17 -6.05 1.84
C PRO A 139 14.57 -5.44 1.67
N ILE A 140 14.65 -4.12 1.53
CA ILE A 140 15.90 -3.37 1.39
C ILE A 140 16.62 -3.23 2.73
N ILE A 141 15.90 -3.25 3.85
CA ILE A 141 16.51 -3.10 5.18
C ILE A 141 16.73 -4.48 5.79
N SER A 142 15.69 -5.32 5.77
CA SER A 142 15.70 -6.63 6.40
C SER A 142 14.96 -7.66 5.53
N PRO A 143 15.65 -8.35 4.61
CA PRO A 143 15.03 -9.22 3.59
C PRO A 143 14.29 -10.45 4.13
N GLN A 144 14.44 -10.77 5.42
CA GLN A 144 13.86 -11.94 6.09
C GLN A 144 13.05 -11.55 7.33
N HIS A 145 12.84 -10.26 7.58
CA HIS A 145 12.19 -9.80 8.79
C HIS A 145 11.09 -8.78 8.48
N TYR A 146 9.88 -9.16 8.85
CA TYR A 146 8.71 -8.28 8.92
C TYR A 146 8.19 -8.18 10.36
N GLU A 147 7.51 -7.08 10.65
CA GLU A 147 6.78 -6.85 11.89
C GLU A 147 5.30 -6.63 11.59
N VAL A 148 4.43 -6.96 12.54
CA VAL A 148 3.00 -6.62 12.48
C VAL A 148 2.66 -5.83 13.73
N ILE A 149 2.06 -4.65 13.57
CA ILE A 149 1.69 -3.80 14.69
C ILE A 149 0.17 -3.74 14.83
N LEU A 150 -0.31 -3.89 16.07
CA LEU A 150 -1.69 -3.60 16.44
C LEU A 150 -1.83 -2.09 16.67
N ILE A 151 -2.87 -1.48 16.12
CA ILE A 151 -3.25 -0.10 16.42
C ILE A 151 -4.72 -0.11 16.84
N PRO A 152 -5.03 0.21 18.11
CA PRO A 152 -6.40 0.40 18.55
C PRO A 152 -7.04 1.58 17.81
N ILE A 153 -8.28 1.36 17.41
CA ILE A 153 -9.11 2.32 16.70
C ILE A 153 -10.27 2.71 17.61
N VAL A 154 -10.46 4.03 17.77
CA VAL A 154 -11.58 4.59 18.52
C VAL A 154 -12.89 4.08 17.89
N PRO A 155 -13.78 3.43 18.67
CA PRO A 155 -15.04 2.93 18.15
C PRO A 155 -15.99 4.08 17.81
N GLN A 156 -17.00 3.80 16.98
CA GLN A 156 -18.09 4.75 16.75
C GLN A 156 -19.11 4.60 17.88
N GLY A 157 -19.32 5.67 18.68
CA GLY A 157 -20.31 5.70 19.77
C GLY A 157 -19.70 5.88 21.16
N GLU A 158 -20.50 5.64 22.21
CA GLU A 158 -20.07 5.86 23.60
C GLU A 158 -18.93 4.91 23.99
N ILE A 159 -17.82 5.49 24.45
CA ILE A 159 -16.69 4.76 25.01
C ILE A 159 -17.03 4.42 26.46
N ASN A 160 -17.27 3.14 26.72
CA ASN A 160 -17.50 2.63 28.08
C ASN A 160 -16.18 2.32 28.83
N ASP A 161 -15.06 2.91 28.44
CA ASP A 161 -13.75 2.70 29.08
C ASP A 161 -13.51 3.73 30.21
N ILE A 162 -13.01 3.26 31.35
CA ILE A 162 -12.75 4.08 32.55
C ILE A 162 -11.56 5.04 32.33
N LYS A 163 -10.64 4.70 31.44
CA LYS A 163 -9.34 5.38 31.24
C LYS A 163 -9.40 6.49 30.20
N PHE A 164 -10.31 6.40 29.24
CA PHE A 164 -10.40 7.32 28.11
C PHE A 164 -11.77 7.99 28.08
N LYS A 165 -11.79 9.30 28.34
CA LYS A 165 -12.96 10.17 28.15
C LYS A 165 -12.89 10.86 26.79
N GLU A 166 -14.02 11.35 26.28
CA GLU A 166 -14.09 12.09 25.00
C GLU A 166 -13.10 13.25 24.91
N GLU A 167 -12.85 13.95 26.02
CA GLU A 167 -11.90 15.09 26.12
C GLU A 167 -10.42 14.67 26.12
N SER A 168 -10.13 13.36 26.19
CA SER A 168 -8.76 12.86 26.28
C SER A 168 -8.04 13.09 24.95
N GLU A 169 -6.78 13.53 25.00
CA GLU A 169 -5.95 13.65 23.81
C GLU A 169 -5.79 12.29 23.11
N TRP A 170 -6.06 12.27 21.80
CA TRP A 170 -5.84 11.11 20.95
C TRP A 170 -4.92 11.44 19.77
N PRO A 171 -3.95 10.56 19.46
CA PRO A 171 -3.49 9.42 20.27
C PRO A 171 -2.77 9.87 21.57
N PRO A 172 -2.75 9.02 22.61
CA PRO A 172 -2.24 9.37 23.94
C PRO A 172 -0.73 9.61 23.94
N SER A 173 -0.23 10.53 24.78
CA SER A 173 1.20 10.89 24.84
C SER A 173 2.16 9.69 24.92
N THR A 174 1.77 8.62 25.60
CA THR A 174 2.39 7.30 25.48
C THR A 174 1.37 6.31 24.92
N PHE A 175 1.72 5.69 23.81
CA PHE A 175 0.90 4.73 23.09
C PHE A 175 1.48 3.33 23.27
N THR A 176 0.90 2.56 24.18
CA THR A 176 1.29 1.17 24.40
C THR A 176 0.45 0.24 23.52
N THR A 177 1.12 -0.61 22.75
CA THR A 177 0.47 -1.58 21.87
C THR A 177 1.34 -2.82 21.67
N HIS A 178 0.79 -3.82 20.98
CA HIS A 178 1.49 -5.06 20.66
C HIS A 178 2.15 -5.00 19.29
N VAL A 179 3.39 -5.47 19.22
CA VAL A 179 4.16 -5.64 17.98
C VAL A 179 4.62 -7.09 17.88
N PHE A 180 4.24 -7.76 16.80
CA PHE A 180 4.77 -9.06 16.42
C PHE A 180 6.08 -8.88 15.68
N SER A 181 7.07 -9.70 16.01
CA SER A 181 8.33 -9.79 15.28
C SER A 181 8.51 -11.18 14.68
N SER A 182 8.65 -11.27 13.35
CA SER A 182 8.98 -12.55 12.68
C SER A 182 10.30 -13.17 13.12
N THR A 183 11.24 -12.36 13.65
CA THR A 183 12.53 -12.88 14.17
C THR A 183 12.34 -13.61 15.50
N LYS A 184 11.43 -13.15 16.34
CA LYS A 184 11.16 -13.71 17.67
C LYS A 184 9.93 -14.64 17.69
N TRP A 185 9.15 -14.61 16.62
CA TRP A 185 7.89 -15.33 16.44
C TRP A 185 6.88 -15.15 17.59
N ARG A 186 6.81 -13.92 18.14
CA ARG A 186 5.90 -13.60 19.25
C ARG A 186 5.47 -12.14 19.23
N TRP A 187 4.33 -11.89 19.87
CA TRP A 187 3.87 -10.55 20.22
C TRP A 187 4.63 -10.04 21.45
N GLU A 188 5.05 -8.78 21.39
CA GLU A 188 5.64 -8.07 22.52
C GLU A 188 4.89 -6.75 22.71
N GLU A 189 4.62 -6.40 23.97
CA GLU A 189 4.10 -5.08 24.31
C GLU A 189 5.22 -4.05 24.15
N ARG A 190 4.93 -2.93 23.47
CA ARG A 190 5.84 -1.81 23.25
C ARG A 190 5.12 -0.49 23.50
N SER A 191 5.83 0.46 24.09
CA SER A 191 5.32 1.81 24.37
C SER A 191 6.01 2.83 23.49
N PHE A 192 5.23 3.55 22.69
CA PHE A 192 5.70 4.59 21.80
C PHE A 192 5.42 5.97 22.40
N VAL A 193 6.43 6.84 22.48
CA VAL A 193 6.27 8.20 23.01
C VAL A 193 5.94 9.18 21.88
N ARG A 194 4.91 10.01 22.09
CA ARG A 194 4.50 11.06 21.15
C ARG A 194 5.51 12.19 21.13
N GLU A 195 5.95 12.56 19.93
CA GLU A 195 6.66 13.81 19.67
C GLU A 195 5.70 14.85 19.11
N GLY A 196 5.57 16.00 19.76
CA GLY A 196 4.71 17.09 19.33
C GLY A 196 3.26 16.96 19.79
N GLU A 197 2.35 17.69 19.13
CA GLU A 197 0.93 17.80 19.51
C GLU A 197 0.13 16.52 19.21
N ALA A 198 -1.01 16.38 19.88
CA ALA A 198 -1.98 15.32 19.59
C ALA A 198 -2.67 15.61 18.25
N ALA A 199 -3.34 14.60 17.67
CA ALA A 199 -4.17 14.84 16.50
C ALA A 199 -5.49 15.54 16.85
N GLY A 200 -5.89 15.47 18.11
CA GLY A 200 -7.08 16.09 18.67
C GLY A 200 -7.44 15.37 19.96
N THR A 201 -8.71 15.42 20.30
CA THR A 201 -9.34 14.64 21.36
C THR A 201 -9.97 13.37 20.78
N ILE A 202 -10.43 12.48 21.64
CA ILE A 202 -11.21 11.31 21.24
C ILE A 202 -12.51 11.73 20.54
N ALA A 203 -13.16 12.82 21.00
CA ALA A 203 -14.34 13.37 20.35
C ALA A 203 -14.08 13.75 18.87
N ASP A 204 -12.90 14.28 18.57
CA ASP A 204 -12.50 14.63 17.20
C ASP A 204 -12.32 13.41 16.29
N MET A 205 -12.28 12.19 16.86
CA MET A 205 -12.18 10.94 16.10
C MET A 205 -13.55 10.36 15.74
N HIS A 206 -14.64 10.84 16.37
CA HIS A 206 -16.01 10.47 16.03
C HIS A 206 -16.44 11.20 14.75
N TYR A 207 -15.90 10.77 13.60
CA TYR A 207 -16.35 11.28 12.30
C TYR A 207 -17.52 10.42 11.78
N ASP A 208 -18.54 11.10 11.25
CA ASP A 208 -19.88 10.58 10.95
C ASP A 208 -19.95 9.67 9.71
N TRP A 209 -18.83 9.52 9.00
CA TRP A 209 -18.73 8.67 7.82
C TRP A 209 -17.75 7.54 8.08
N GLU A 210 -18.14 6.32 7.73
CA GLU A 210 -17.24 5.17 7.69
C GLU A 210 -16.08 5.51 6.75
N THR A 211 -14.95 5.98 7.29
CA THR A 211 -13.68 5.89 6.55
C THR A 211 -13.35 4.40 6.53
N ARG A 212 -14.02 3.66 5.63
CA ARG A 212 -13.97 2.20 5.49
C ARG A 212 -12.55 1.68 5.26
N HIS A 213 -11.58 2.56 5.04
CA HIS A 213 -10.24 2.26 4.58
C HIS A 213 -9.17 2.93 5.47
N HIS A 214 -8.68 2.15 6.44
CA HIS A 214 -7.46 2.50 7.16
C HIS A 214 -6.29 1.94 6.37
N HIS A 215 -5.58 2.82 5.67
CA HIS A 215 -4.39 2.47 4.93
C HIS A 215 -3.16 2.70 5.81
N ALA A 216 -2.16 1.83 5.66
CA ALA A 216 -0.84 2.06 6.20
C ALA A 216 0.23 1.92 5.13
N ILE A 217 1.33 2.63 5.35
CA ILE A 217 2.52 2.56 4.50
C ILE A 217 3.72 2.39 5.40
N TYR A 218 4.56 1.40 5.08
CA TYR A 218 5.90 1.36 5.62
C TYR A 218 6.90 1.93 4.62
N LEU A 219 7.62 2.96 5.01
CA LEU A 219 8.62 3.61 4.17
C LEU A 219 9.78 4.14 5.03
N ARG A 220 11.02 3.81 4.62
CA ARG A 220 12.26 4.33 5.24
C ARG A 220 12.31 4.15 6.77
N GLY A 221 11.85 3.01 7.26
CA GLY A 221 11.89 2.67 8.69
C GLY A 221 10.78 3.29 9.55
N ALA A 222 9.80 3.96 8.93
CA ALA A 222 8.63 4.48 9.61
C ALA A 222 7.34 3.90 9.01
N LEU A 223 6.36 3.64 9.88
CA LEU A 223 5.00 3.27 9.52
C LEU A 223 4.11 4.52 9.58
N TYR A 224 3.37 4.79 8.51
CA TYR A 224 2.41 5.88 8.40
C TYR A 224 1.02 5.27 8.37
N VAL A 225 0.16 5.66 9.30
CA VAL A 225 -1.15 5.06 9.49
C VAL A 225 -2.22 6.14 9.42
N HIS A 226 -3.21 5.91 8.56
CA HIS A 226 -4.33 6.82 8.36
C HIS A 226 -5.35 6.71 9.51
N CYS A 227 -5.57 7.83 10.21
CA CYS A 227 -6.52 7.95 11.32
C CYS A 227 -7.91 8.41 10.85
N HIS A 228 -8.92 8.22 11.69
CA HIS A 228 -10.32 8.56 11.37
C HIS A 228 -10.55 10.02 10.98
N ASN A 229 -9.85 10.95 11.65
CA ASN A 229 -9.98 12.38 11.40
C ASN A 229 -9.12 12.88 10.21
N GLY A 230 -8.67 11.97 9.33
CA GLY A 230 -7.76 12.28 8.21
C GLY A 230 -6.31 12.55 8.61
N SER A 231 -5.98 12.59 9.90
CA SER A 231 -4.59 12.74 10.35
C SER A 231 -3.79 11.46 10.07
N VAL A 232 -2.46 11.59 10.05
CA VAL A 232 -1.55 10.46 9.85
C VAL A 232 -0.68 10.29 11.08
N MET A 233 -0.69 9.08 11.64
CA MET A 233 0.23 8.66 12.69
C MET A 233 1.51 8.10 12.06
N ARG A 234 2.64 8.76 12.32
CA ARG A 234 3.97 8.33 11.86
C ARG A 234 4.72 7.66 13.02
N ILE A 235 4.86 6.34 12.98
CA ILE A 235 5.51 5.52 14.00
C ILE A 235 6.91 5.12 13.53
N THR A 236 7.93 5.43 14.33
CA THR A 236 9.32 4.98 14.10
C THR A 236 9.63 3.78 15.00
N LEU A 237 9.49 2.57 14.45
CA LEU A 237 9.61 1.32 15.21
C LEU A 237 10.98 1.14 15.89
N SER A 238 12.06 1.68 15.32
CA SER A 238 13.41 1.54 15.89
C SER A 238 13.70 2.46 17.08
N ARG A 239 12.91 3.51 17.29
CA ARG A 239 13.14 4.53 18.33
C ARG A 239 12.05 4.56 19.39
N ASP A 240 11.00 3.73 19.26
CA ASP A 240 9.84 3.76 20.15
C ASP A 240 9.20 5.15 20.25
N LYS A 241 9.12 5.82 19.10
CA LYS A 241 8.52 7.16 18.99
C LYS A 241 7.47 7.21 17.92
N TYR A 242 6.50 8.09 18.10
CA TYR A 242 5.55 8.40 17.05
C TYR A 242 5.23 9.90 17.03
N ARG A 243 4.69 10.39 15.91
CA ARG A 243 4.28 11.78 15.74
C ARG A 243 2.98 11.83 14.96
N MET A 244 2.14 12.82 15.27
CA MET A 244 0.93 13.10 14.51
C MET A 244 1.19 14.14 13.43
N ILE A 245 0.62 13.90 12.26
CA ILE A 245 0.64 14.80 11.11
C ILE A 245 -0.82 15.16 10.82
N LYS A 246 -1.16 16.44 10.93
CA LYS A 246 -2.53 16.93 10.70
C LYS A 246 -2.94 16.67 9.24
N SER A 247 -4.23 16.41 9.02
CA SER A 247 -4.79 16.23 7.68
C SER A 247 -4.50 17.46 6.80
N PRO A 248 -4.13 17.29 5.52
CA PRO A 248 -4.05 18.39 4.57
C PRO A 248 -5.41 18.78 3.98
N ALA A 249 -6.36 17.84 3.98
CA ALA A 249 -7.72 18.07 3.55
C ALA A 249 -8.52 18.64 4.73
N GLU A 250 -9.32 19.67 4.48
CA GLU A 250 -10.32 20.12 5.46
C GLU A 250 -11.27 18.95 5.78
N ASN A 251 -11.81 18.92 7.00
CA ASN A 251 -12.64 17.84 7.58
C ASN A 251 -13.99 17.60 6.85
N LYS A 252 -14.08 17.78 5.54
CA LYS A 252 -15.28 17.70 4.71
C LYS A 252 -15.12 16.83 3.46
N GLU A 253 -13.95 16.26 3.19
CA GLU A 253 -13.78 15.34 2.04
C GLU A 253 -14.13 13.91 2.42
N PRO A 254 -15.09 13.27 1.73
CA PRO A 254 -15.63 11.97 2.14
C PRO A 254 -14.63 10.81 1.94
N ASP A 255 -13.85 10.84 0.86
CA ASP A 255 -12.92 9.76 0.53
C ASP A 255 -11.48 10.25 0.52
N THR A 256 -10.71 9.80 1.52
CA THR A 256 -9.29 10.13 1.69
C THR A 256 -8.44 8.86 1.74
N TYR A 257 -7.25 8.94 1.15
CA TYR A 257 -6.38 7.80 0.91
C TYR A 257 -4.94 8.12 1.25
N LEU A 258 -4.22 7.13 1.76
CA LEU A 258 -2.80 7.21 2.06
C LEU A 258 -2.08 6.15 1.25
N GLY A 259 -1.13 6.55 0.39
CA GLY A 259 -0.30 5.61 -0.36
C GLY A 259 1.11 6.13 -0.63
N LYS A 260 1.97 5.28 -1.19
CA LYS A 260 3.33 5.66 -1.58
C LYS A 260 3.48 5.74 -3.09
N SER A 261 4.34 6.63 -3.54
CA SER A 261 4.78 6.73 -4.92
C SER A 261 6.27 7.10 -4.96
N GLU A 262 6.81 7.38 -6.15
CA GLU A 262 8.24 7.57 -6.41
C GLU A 262 8.94 8.48 -5.39
N LYS A 263 8.32 9.63 -5.07
CA LYS A 263 8.95 10.64 -4.19
C LYS A 263 8.75 10.40 -2.70
N GLY A 264 7.81 9.56 -2.28
CA GLY A 264 7.55 9.31 -0.86
C GLY A 264 6.11 8.99 -0.52
N VAL A 265 5.64 9.55 0.59
CA VAL A 265 4.27 9.35 1.12
C VAL A 265 3.33 10.39 0.51
N TYR A 266 2.20 9.92 0.02
CA TYR A 266 1.18 10.71 -0.63
C TYR A 266 -0.16 10.59 0.10
N TYR A 267 -0.81 11.74 0.29
CA TYR A 267 -2.19 11.84 0.72
C TYR A 267 -3.03 12.19 -0.50
N ALA A 268 -4.13 11.48 -0.71
CA ALA A 268 -5.09 11.76 -1.78
C ALA A 268 -6.47 12.00 -1.19
N ALA A 269 -7.23 12.85 -1.85
CA ALA A 269 -8.65 12.99 -1.61
C ALA A 269 -9.40 12.98 -2.94
N LEU A 270 -10.52 12.26 -2.95
CA LEU A 270 -11.40 12.14 -4.10
C LEU A 270 -12.79 12.63 -3.66
N SER A 271 -13.16 13.84 -4.04
CA SER A 271 -14.48 14.37 -3.70
C SER A 271 -15.49 14.02 -4.79
N GLN A 272 -16.52 13.26 -4.43
CA GLN A 272 -17.62 12.84 -5.30
C GLN A 272 -18.90 13.55 -4.82
N GLY A 273 -19.18 14.74 -5.35
CA GLY A 273 -20.34 15.57 -4.97
C GLY A 273 -21.38 15.69 -6.09
N CYS A 274 -22.30 16.66 -5.99
CA CYS A 274 -23.25 17.02 -7.07
C CYS A 274 -22.58 17.63 -8.33
N THR A 275 -21.25 17.60 -8.39
CA THR A 275 -20.37 18.13 -9.44
C THR A 275 -19.39 17.05 -9.85
N TRP A 276 -18.63 17.27 -10.93
CA TRP A 276 -17.62 16.34 -11.40
C TRP A 276 -16.59 15.96 -10.33
N PRO A 277 -16.08 14.71 -10.34
CA PRO A 277 -15.10 14.26 -9.35
C PRO A 277 -13.85 15.13 -9.37
N ARG A 278 -13.42 15.57 -8.19
CA ARG A 278 -12.20 16.36 -8.02
C ARG A 278 -11.18 15.52 -7.26
N PHE A 279 -9.96 15.47 -7.77
CA PHE A 279 -8.86 14.71 -7.20
C PHE A 279 -7.73 15.63 -6.77
N ARG A 280 -7.42 15.57 -5.47
CA ARG A 280 -6.36 16.34 -4.84
C ARG A 280 -5.31 15.41 -4.28
N VAL A 281 -4.04 15.76 -4.48
CA VAL A 281 -2.90 14.98 -4.02
C VAL A 281 -1.89 15.87 -3.34
N TRP A 282 -1.46 15.48 -2.15
CA TRP A 282 -0.41 16.12 -1.39
C TRP A 282 0.77 15.17 -1.20
N LEU A 283 1.99 15.69 -1.36
CA LEU A 283 3.23 14.99 -1.05
C LEU A 283 3.67 15.37 0.36
N LEU A 284 4.03 14.37 1.17
CA LEU A 284 4.63 14.61 2.47
C LEU A 284 6.08 15.07 2.31
N ASN A 285 6.37 16.32 2.69
CA ASN A 285 7.72 16.82 2.76
C ASN A 285 8.26 16.64 4.18
N GLU A 286 9.20 15.71 4.35
CA GLU A 286 9.93 15.51 5.60
C GLU A 286 11.31 16.16 5.51
N SER A 287 11.44 17.32 6.15
CA SER A 287 12.73 17.99 6.38
C SER A 287 13.15 17.80 7.85
N CYS A 288 14.40 18.15 8.19
CA CYS A 288 14.91 17.99 9.56
C CYS A 288 14.06 18.72 10.61
N ASP A 289 13.45 19.85 10.25
CA ASP A 289 12.75 20.73 11.19
C ASP A 289 11.22 20.66 11.07
N GLN A 290 10.69 20.22 9.91
CA GLN A 290 9.26 20.27 9.62
C GLN A 290 8.78 19.07 8.80
N ILE A 291 7.60 18.57 9.16
CA ILE A 291 6.83 17.57 8.41
C ILE A 291 5.55 18.25 7.95
N VAL A 292 5.47 18.55 6.66
CA VAL A 292 4.37 19.33 6.09
C VAL A 292 3.86 18.70 4.80
N TRP A 293 2.56 18.79 4.58
CA TRP A 293 1.94 18.41 3.32
C TRP A 293 2.11 19.53 2.30
N VAL A 294 2.51 19.16 1.08
CA VAL A 294 2.64 20.08 -0.05
C VAL A 294 1.65 19.65 -1.13
N LEU A 295 0.68 20.51 -1.46
CA LEU A 295 -0.27 20.25 -2.55
C LEU A 295 0.50 20.11 -3.86
N LYS A 296 0.30 18.97 -4.53
CA LYS A 296 0.95 18.65 -5.79
C LYS A 296 -0.01 18.74 -6.96
N ILE A 297 -1.22 18.21 -6.80
CA ILE A 297 -2.24 18.16 -7.85
C ILE A 297 -3.57 18.56 -7.25
N ASP A 298 -4.30 19.34 -8.03
CA ASP A 298 -5.70 19.64 -7.80
C ASP A 298 -6.38 19.71 -9.17
N THR A 299 -7.09 18.64 -9.54
CA THR A 299 -7.65 18.50 -10.89
C THR A 299 -9.10 18.05 -10.86
N ASN A 300 -9.88 18.55 -11.82
CA ASN A 300 -11.20 18.02 -12.14
C ASN A 300 -11.01 16.80 -13.06
N LEU A 301 -11.74 15.71 -12.78
CA LEU A 301 -11.68 14.45 -13.52
C LEU A 301 -12.85 14.27 -14.50
N GLN A 302 -13.61 15.34 -14.78
CA GLN A 302 -14.68 15.37 -15.76
C GLN A 302 -14.27 14.76 -17.10
N ALA A 303 -13.10 15.17 -17.64
CA ALA A 303 -12.61 14.65 -18.91
C ALA A 303 -12.45 13.12 -18.89
N MET A 304 -12.06 12.55 -17.75
CA MET A 304 -11.91 11.10 -17.61
C MET A 304 -13.27 10.39 -17.65
N VAL A 305 -14.25 10.91 -16.91
CA VAL A 305 -15.61 10.38 -16.88
C VAL A 305 -16.28 10.47 -18.26
N ASP A 306 -16.07 11.58 -18.97
CA ASP A 306 -16.62 11.81 -20.31
C ASP A 306 -16.01 10.90 -21.39
N ASN A 307 -14.74 10.46 -21.22
CA ASN A 307 -14.06 9.67 -22.24
C ASN A 307 -14.14 8.15 -21.98
N PHE A 308 -14.42 7.72 -20.75
CA PHE A 308 -14.43 6.29 -20.36
C PHE A 308 -15.82 5.86 -19.87
N HIS A 309 -16.82 5.93 -20.75
CA HIS A 309 -18.18 5.49 -20.46
C HIS A 309 -18.32 3.97 -20.25
N ILE A 310 -19.41 3.57 -19.59
CA ILE A 310 -19.77 2.15 -19.40
C ILE A 310 -19.92 1.48 -20.77
N ASP A 311 -19.11 0.45 -21.01
CA ASP A 311 -19.22 -0.39 -22.19
C ASP A 311 -19.58 -1.83 -21.78
N TYR A 312 -20.86 -2.19 -21.96
CA TYR A 312 -21.37 -3.53 -21.67
C TYR A 312 -20.88 -4.60 -22.67
N ASN A 313 -20.27 -4.20 -23.79
CA ASN A 313 -19.85 -5.09 -24.88
C ASN A 313 -18.33 -5.28 -24.97
N ALA A 314 -17.53 -4.66 -24.10
CA ALA A 314 -16.08 -4.78 -24.11
C ALA A 314 -15.63 -6.23 -23.88
N ARG A 315 -15.32 -6.94 -24.97
CA ARG A 315 -14.77 -8.29 -24.97
C ARG A 315 -13.47 -8.33 -25.76
N HIS A 316 -12.43 -8.79 -25.07
CA HIS A 316 -11.17 -9.32 -25.59
C HIS A 316 -10.30 -8.31 -26.35
N GLY A 317 -9.39 -7.67 -25.60
CA GLY A 317 -8.35 -6.78 -26.16
C GLY A 317 -7.67 -5.86 -25.14
N THR A 318 -8.14 -5.82 -23.88
CA THR A 318 -7.57 -4.94 -22.86
C THR A 318 -6.20 -5.42 -22.39
N PRO A 319 -5.26 -4.50 -22.08
CA PRO A 319 -3.90 -4.87 -21.74
C PRO A 319 -3.78 -5.58 -20.38
N TRP A 320 -4.78 -5.50 -19.51
CA TRP A 320 -4.85 -6.18 -18.21
C TRP A 320 -6.09 -7.06 -18.10
N ILE A 321 -6.00 -8.10 -17.26
CA ILE A 321 -7.00 -9.14 -17.03
C ILE A 321 -7.30 -9.27 -15.53
N VAL A 322 -8.49 -9.81 -15.21
CA VAL A 322 -8.87 -10.20 -13.84
C VAL A 322 -8.76 -11.72 -13.72
N ASN A 323 -7.90 -12.19 -12.81
CA ASN A 323 -7.77 -13.61 -12.53
C ASN A 323 -8.48 -13.99 -11.23
N TYR A 324 -9.40 -14.95 -11.34
CA TYR A 324 -10.12 -15.56 -10.21
C TYR A 324 -9.74 -17.04 -10.03
N ILE A 325 -9.48 -17.79 -11.12
CA ILE A 325 -9.09 -19.21 -11.11
C ILE A 325 -8.03 -19.43 -12.20
N HIS A 326 -7.09 -20.34 -11.97
CA HIS A 326 -6.00 -20.71 -12.89
C HIS A 326 -6.45 -21.28 -14.25
N GLU A 327 -7.75 -21.44 -14.51
CA GLU A 327 -8.30 -22.25 -15.61
C GLU A 327 -8.67 -21.46 -16.89
N ASP A 328 -8.87 -20.14 -16.86
CA ASP A 328 -9.43 -19.39 -18.01
C ASP A 328 -8.40 -18.52 -18.78
N VAL A 329 -7.12 -18.91 -18.81
CA VAL A 329 -6.14 -18.20 -19.64
C VAL A 329 -5.84 -19.01 -20.89
N SER A 330 -6.65 -18.82 -21.94
CA SER A 330 -6.39 -19.39 -23.26
C SER A 330 -5.02 -18.98 -23.81
N GLU A 331 -4.36 -19.92 -24.48
CA GLU A 331 -3.04 -19.78 -25.08
C GLU A 331 -3.02 -18.70 -26.15
N ALA A 332 -2.49 -17.51 -25.82
CA ALA A 332 -1.97 -16.55 -26.77
C ALA A 332 -0.54 -16.15 -26.36
N CYS A 333 0.39 -16.49 -27.27
CA CYS A 333 1.81 -16.17 -27.48
C CYS A 333 2.72 -15.68 -26.34
N ALA A 334 3.91 -16.30 -26.32
CA ALA A 334 5.12 -15.83 -25.64
C ALA A 334 5.65 -14.51 -26.22
N GLU A 335 6.50 -13.86 -25.42
CA GLU A 335 7.27 -12.62 -25.64
C GLU A 335 6.44 -11.35 -25.36
N ASP A 336 6.73 -10.56 -24.31
CA ASP A 336 7.99 -9.87 -24.08
C ASP A 336 8.06 -9.40 -22.60
N GLU A 337 9.20 -9.56 -21.94
CA GLU A 337 9.48 -9.07 -20.57
C GLU A 337 9.80 -7.56 -20.54
N SER A 338 9.50 -6.84 -21.62
CA SER A 338 9.66 -5.39 -21.69
C SER A 338 8.71 -4.71 -20.71
N GLU A 339 9.24 -3.83 -19.87
CA GLU A 339 8.53 -2.73 -19.22
C GLU A 339 7.47 -2.13 -20.15
N ARG A 340 6.22 -2.60 -20.04
CA ARG A 340 5.10 -1.97 -20.73
C ARG A 340 4.85 -0.66 -20.02
N ASP A 341 5.35 0.36 -20.67
CA ASP A 341 5.48 1.70 -20.15
C ASP A 341 4.10 2.34 -20.01
N PHE A 342 3.84 2.95 -18.85
CA PHE A 342 2.64 3.77 -18.65
C PHE A 342 2.71 5.10 -19.44
N ASP A 343 3.72 5.25 -20.30
CA ASP A 343 4.05 6.45 -21.05
C ASP A 343 3.22 6.61 -22.35
N GLY A 344 2.53 5.54 -22.77
CA GLY A 344 1.64 5.51 -23.94
C GLY A 344 0.29 6.20 -23.75
N GLY A 345 0.04 6.80 -22.59
CA GLY A 345 -1.21 7.52 -22.30
C GLY A 345 -1.39 8.80 -23.12
N ILE A 346 -2.66 9.21 -23.27
CA ILE A 346 -3.07 10.44 -23.96
C ILE A 346 -3.49 11.51 -22.96
N VAL A 347 -3.27 12.78 -23.27
CA VAL A 347 -3.85 13.87 -22.47
C VAL A 347 -5.28 14.09 -22.93
N LEU A 348 -6.24 13.95 -22.03
CA LEU A 348 -7.64 14.20 -22.33
C LEU A 348 -7.87 15.70 -22.47
N ARG A 349 -8.70 16.09 -23.45
CA ARG A 349 -9.10 17.50 -23.60
C ARG A 349 -10.11 17.87 -22.52
N GLU A 350 -9.97 19.06 -21.97
CA GLU A 350 -10.98 19.60 -21.08
C GLU A 350 -12.31 19.74 -21.84
N PRO A 351 -13.39 19.15 -21.32
CA PRO A 351 -14.69 19.25 -21.96
C PRO A 351 -15.25 20.68 -21.86
N GLU A 352 -16.14 21.01 -22.78
CA GLU A 352 -16.97 22.23 -22.68
C GLU A 352 -17.76 22.23 -21.36
N ASP A 353 -18.16 23.42 -20.88
CA ASP A 353 -18.93 23.63 -19.64
C ASP A 353 -20.25 22.82 -19.63
N LYS A 354 -20.15 21.53 -19.34
CA LYS A 354 -21.26 20.61 -19.19
C LYS A 354 -21.65 20.53 -17.73
N VAL A 355 -22.94 20.72 -17.48
CA VAL A 355 -23.55 20.38 -16.20
C VAL A 355 -23.47 18.87 -16.01
N ALA A 356 -23.00 18.41 -14.85
CA ALA A 356 -22.97 16.98 -14.52
C ALA A 356 -24.41 16.43 -14.55
N THR A 357 -24.70 15.55 -15.52
CA THR A 357 -26.05 15.00 -15.73
C THR A 357 -26.27 13.68 -14.96
N TYR A 358 -25.21 13.06 -14.43
CA TYR A 358 -25.26 11.76 -13.77
C TYR A 358 -24.23 11.68 -12.62
N TYR A 359 -24.56 10.94 -11.56
CA TYR A 359 -23.57 10.51 -10.57
C TYR A 359 -22.58 9.57 -11.26
N SER A 360 -21.30 9.90 -11.19
CA SER A 360 -20.26 9.13 -11.86
C SER A 360 -19.40 8.47 -10.78
N ASP A 361 -19.69 7.20 -10.53
CA ASP A 361 -18.93 6.40 -9.56
C ASP A 361 -17.47 6.32 -10.00
N MET A 362 -16.59 6.86 -9.16
CA MET A 362 -15.15 6.80 -9.35
C MET A 362 -14.50 6.24 -8.11
N ILE A 363 -13.67 5.21 -8.28
CA ILE A 363 -13.00 4.53 -7.15
C ILE A 363 -11.51 4.70 -7.32
N PHE A 364 -10.83 5.20 -6.29
CA PHE A 364 -9.38 5.24 -6.28
C PHE A 364 -8.81 3.85 -5.93
N LEU A 365 -7.95 3.32 -6.79
CA LEU A 365 -7.31 2.01 -6.59
C LEU A 365 -5.96 2.09 -5.86
N GLY A 366 -5.37 3.28 -5.79
CA GLY A 366 -4.05 3.48 -5.20
C GLY A 366 -3.05 4.12 -6.15
N PHE A 367 -1.83 4.30 -5.63
CA PHE A 367 -0.70 4.85 -6.37
C PHE A 367 0.21 3.74 -6.90
N HIS A 368 0.91 4.02 -8.00
CA HIS A 368 2.06 3.19 -8.39
C HIS A 368 3.19 3.43 -7.37
N PRO A 369 3.73 2.37 -6.73
CA PRO A 369 4.69 2.51 -5.64
C PRO A 369 6.03 3.15 -6.03
N TYR A 370 6.38 3.12 -7.32
CA TYR A 370 7.68 3.59 -7.85
C TYR A 370 7.60 4.63 -8.97
N LYS A 371 6.40 5.02 -9.41
CA LYS A 371 6.19 5.94 -10.54
C LYS A 371 5.07 6.90 -10.16
N GLU A 372 5.12 8.12 -10.63
CA GLU A 372 4.14 9.18 -10.33
C GLU A 372 2.81 8.96 -11.07
N ILE A 373 2.09 7.90 -10.69
CA ILE A 373 0.87 7.43 -11.35
C ILE A 373 -0.18 7.08 -10.28
N ALA A 374 -1.42 7.50 -10.52
CA ALA A 374 -2.61 7.11 -9.79
C ALA A 374 -3.48 6.17 -10.64
N PHE A 375 -4.25 5.29 -10.01
CA PHE A 375 -5.16 4.39 -10.71
C PHE A 375 -6.58 4.55 -10.23
N PHE A 376 -7.52 4.44 -11.15
CA PHE A 376 -8.93 4.62 -10.87
C PHE A 376 -9.79 3.59 -11.58
N VAL A 377 -10.92 3.23 -10.96
CA VAL A 377 -12.07 2.69 -11.66
C VAL A 377 -12.98 3.87 -12.00
N VAL A 378 -13.34 3.99 -13.28
CA VAL A 378 -14.21 5.03 -13.82
C VAL A 378 -15.46 4.37 -14.37
N SER A 379 -16.61 5.01 -14.13
CA SER A 379 -17.91 4.50 -14.60
C SER A 379 -18.13 3.04 -14.18
N SER A 380 -17.79 2.76 -12.92
CA SER A 380 -17.95 1.47 -12.23
C SER A 380 -17.20 0.26 -12.83
N THR A 381 -16.57 0.39 -14.00
CA THR A 381 -16.01 -0.77 -14.73
C THR A 381 -14.64 -0.52 -15.33
N LYS A 382 -14.32 0.68 -15.83
CA LYS A 382 -13.09 0.93 -16.59
C LYS A 382 -11.92 1.23 -15.66
N VAL A 383 -10.82 0.49 -15.76
CA VAL A 383 -9.60 0.79 -15.01
C VAL A 383 -8.68 1.64 -15.86
N VAL A 384 -8.27 2.78 -15.32
CA VAL A 384 -7.38 3.73 -16.00
C VAL A 384 -6.21 4.10 -15.09
N SER A 385 -5.05 4.32 -15.70
CA SER A 385 -3.93 5.01 -15.06
C SER A 385 -3.96 6.50 -15.38
N TYR A 386 -3.51 7.32 -14.44
CA TYR A 386 -3.39 8.76 -14.54
C TYR A 386 -1.99 9.18 -14.11
N HIS A 387 -1.21 9.74 -15.04
CA HIS A 387 0.16 10.19 -14.76
C HIS A 387 0.15 11.56 -14.09
N LEU A 388 0.59 11.62 -12.85
CA LEU A 388 0.50 12.79 -11.96
C LEU A 388 1.24 14.02 -12.51
N ASN A 389 2.34 13.84 -13.24
CA ASN A 389 3.13 14.96 -13.76
C ASN A 389 2.68 15.48 -15.14
N SER A 390 1.98 14.66 -15.93
CA SER A 390 1.67 14.99 -17.33
C SER A 390 0.17 14.93 -17.66
N SER A 391 -0.67 14.54 -16.70
CA SER A 391 -2.10 14.33 -16.87
C SER A 391 -2.46 13.36 -18.00
N LYS A 392 -1.51 12.49 -18.38
CA LYS A 392 -1.73 11.45 -19.39
C LYS A 392 -2.58 10.36 -18.76
N VAL A 393 -3.56 9.87 -19.51
CA VAL A 393 -4.49 8.82 -19.11
C VAL A 393 -4.38 7.65 -20.07
N GLN A 394 -4.42 6.43 -19.54
CA GLN A 394 -4.37 5.20 -20.31
C GLN A 394 -5.39 4.20 -19.74
N GLU A 395 -6.21 3.61 -20.61
CA GLU A 395 -7.08 2.48 -20.23
C GLU A 395 -6.25 1.21 -20.07
N LEU A 396 -6.38 0.56 -18.91
CA LEU A 396 -5.70 -0.69 -18.59
C LEU A 396 -6.61 -1.90 -18.78
N GLY A 397 -7.90 -1.74 -18.52
CA GLY A 397 -8.87 -2.79 -18.76
C GLY A 397 -10.20 -2.53 -18.08
N SER A 398 -10.93 -3.60 -17.76
CA SER A 398 -12.24 -3.48 -17.14
C SER A 398 -12.45 -4.51 -16.04
N LEU A 399 -13.06 -4.08 -14.94
CA LEU A 399 -13.52 -4.92 -13.84
C LEU A 399 -15.02 -5.16 -14.00
N ARG A 400 -15.45 -6.40 -13.76
CA ARG A 400 -16.88 -6.76 -13.76
C ARG A 400 -17.50 -6.71 -12.37
N GLN A 401 -16.65 -6.75 -11.35
CA GLN A 401 -17.04 -6.74 -9.95
C GLN A 401 -16.82 -5.34 -9.37
N PRO A 402 -17.74 -4.83 -8.53
CA PRO A 402 -17.54 -3.57 -7.82
C PRO A 402 -16.36 -3.70 -6.86
N VAL A 403 -15.48 -2.71 -6.84
CA VAL A 403 -14.29 -2.71 -5.97
C VAL A 403 -14.63 -2.06 -4.64
N ASP A 404 -14.51 -2.82 -3.55
CA ASP A 404 -14.66 -2.27 -2.20
C ASP A 404 -13.28 -1.90 -1.62
N ARG A 405 -12.27 -2.77 -1.77
CA ARG A 405 -10.89 -2.47 -1.36
C ARG A 405 -9.89 -2.91 -2.39
N SER A 406 -8.80 -2.18 -2.50
CA SER A 406 -7.70 -2.46 -3.43
C SER A 406 -6.35 -2.34 -2.73
N PHE A 407 -5.40 -3.17 -3.17
CA PHE A 407 -4.06 -3.29 -2.60
C PHE A 407 -3.06 -3.38 -3.77
N PRO A 408 -2.27 -2.32 -4.05
CA PRO A 408 -1.22 -2.39 -5.06
C PRO A 408 -0.20 -3.47 -4.70
N TYR A 409 0.08 -4.37 -5.61
CA TYR A 409 0.93 -5.53 -5.37
C TYR A 409 2.24 -5.44 -6.14
N THR A 410 3.30 -5.84 -5.46
CA THR A 410 4.66 -5.91 -5.99
C THR A 410 5.25 -7.24 -5.55
N ALA A 411 5.67 -8.11 -6.44
CA ALA A 411 6.13 -9.44 -6.08
C ALA A 411 7.32 -9.39 -5.11
N CYS A 412 7.29 -10.23 -4.09
CA CYS A 412 8.35 -10.38 -3.10
C CYS A 412 8.90 -11.80 -3.16
N TRP A 413 10.18 -11.98 -3.44
CA TRP A 413 10.79 -13.32 -3.53
C TRP A 413 11.46 -13.76 -2.22
N MET A 414 10.97 -13.28 -1.08
CA MET A 414 11.37 -13.77 0.24
C MET A 414 11.11 -15.28 0.30
N ARG A 415 12.17 -16.06 0.53
CA ARG A 415 12.13 -17.53 0.45
C ARG A 415 11.61 -18.21 1.71
N ASP A 416 11.75 -17.57 2.87
CA ASP A 416 11.41 -18.15 4.16
C ASP A 416 10.56 -17.15 4.97
N LEU A 417 9.25 -17.36 5.02
CA LEU A 417 8.33 -16.60 5.88
C LEU A 417 8.40 -17.05 7.35
N LEU A 418 8.90 -18.26 7.59
CA LEU A 418 9.01 -18.86 8.91
C LEU A 418 10.39 -18.58 9.49
N SER A 419 10.43 -18.16 10.75
CA SER A 419 11.64 -18.28 11.57
C SER A 419 11.83 -19.76 11.92
N GLU A 420 12.57 -20.52 11.12
CA GLU A 420 13.14 -21.77 11.60
C GLU A 420 14.18 -21.45 12.69
N LYS A 421 13.73 -21.48 13.95
CA LYS A 421 14.59 -21.78 15.08
C LYS A 421 13.93 -22.88 15.89
N LYS A 422 14.30 -24.12 15.55
CA LYS A 422 14.20 -25.26 16.47
C LYS A 422 15.05 -25.02 17.71
#